data_AF-A0A6A5S4U6-F1
#
_entry.id   AF-A0A6A5S4U6-F1
#
_cell.length_a   1.000
_cell.length_b   1.000
_cell.length_c   1.000
_cell.angle_alpha   90.00
_cell.angle_beta   90.00
_cell.angle_gamma   90.00
#
_symmetry.space_group_name_H-M   'P 1'
#
loop_
_entity.id
_entity.type
_entity.pdbx_description
1 polymer ?
#
loop_
_entity_poly.entity_id
_entity_poly.type
_entity_poly.pdbx_seq_one_letter_code
_entity_poly.pdbx_strand_id
1 'polypeptide(L)' 'PLCPTTSPGAENFINWIEAQLLEPINTPEVGTFFRPDMSRKSVLDLTFATQDLAGKIEDWKVLPSLASDHHGLLFTI' A
#
# COMPACT_ATOMS: atom_id res chain seq x y z
N PRO A 1 23.72 -0.46 -6.43
CA PRO A 1 23.58 -0.54 -4.96
C PRO A 1 22.32 -1.33 -4.59
N LEU A 2 22.46 -2.40 -3.81
CA LEU A 2 21.31 -3.09 -3.22
C LEU A 2 20.65 -2.10 -2.25
N CYS A 3 19.41 -1.70 -2.54
CA CYS A 3 18.63 -0.88 -1.64
C CYS A 3 18.46 -1.69 -0.33
N PRO A 4 18.73 -1.10 0.85
CA PRO A 4 18.46 -1.80 2.10
C PRO A 4 17.01 -2.29 2.11
N THR A 5 16.80 -3.54 2.52
CA THR A 5 15.49 -4.22 2.47
C THR A 5 14.47 -3.65 3.43
N THR A 6 14.88 -2.78 4.35
CA THR A 6 14.02 -2.13 5.33
C THR A 6 14.28 -0.63 5.37
N SER A 7 13.21 0.17 5.22
CA SER A 7 13.30 1.62 5.36
C SER A 7 13.35 2.00 6.85
N PRO A 8 14.07 3.08 7.23
CA PRO A 8 13.99 3.61 8.58
C PRO A 8 12.53 3.86 8.98
N GLY A 9 12.11 3.31 10.12
CA GLY A 9 10.74 3.45 10.64
C GLY A 9 9.72 2.41 10.15
N ALA A 10 10.06 1.53 9.20
CA ALA A 10 9.16 0.47 8.75
C ALA A 10 8.72 -0.45 9.91
N GLU A 11 9.68 -0.86 10.74
CA GLU A 11 9.42 -1.74 11.89
C GLU A 11 8.47 -1.08 12.90
N ASN A 12 8.67 0.20 13.21
CA ASN A 12 7.82 0.93 14.13
C ASN A 12 6.39 1.08 13.58
N PHE A 13 6.26 1.28 12.26
CA PHE A 13 4.97 1.37 11.62
C PHE A 13 4.24 0.02 11.62
N ILE A 14 4.94 -1.09 11.33
CA ILE A 14 4.40 -2.46 11.42
C ILE A 14 3.92 -2.73 12.84
N ASN A 15 4.76 -2.50 13.85
CA ASN A 15 4.41 -2.69 15.26
C ASN A 15 3.16 -1.88 15.65
N TRP A 16 3.03 -0.65 15.13
CA TRP A 16 1.86 0.17 15.39
C TRP A 16 0.59 -0.41 14.74
N ILE A 17 0.64 -0.82 13.47
CA ILE A 17 -0.48 -1.45 12.75
C ILE A 17 -0.96 -2.70 13.48
N GLU A 18 -0.03 -3.58 13.88
CA GLU A 18 -0.34 -4.80 14.61
C GLU A 18 -0.98 -4.51 15.97
N ALA A 19 -0.47 -3.51 16.70
CA ALA A 19 -1.06 -3.07 17.97
C ALA A 19 -2.47 -2.46 17.82
N GLN A 20 -2.80 -1.92 16.64
CA GLN A 20 -4.14 -1.42 16.33
C GLN A 20 -5.10 -2.50 15.80
N LEU A 21 -4.63 -3.75 15.63
CA LEU A 21 -5.42 -4.85 15.03
C LEU A 21 -5.97 -4.48 13.65
N LEU A 22 -5.15 -3.81 12.84
CA LEU A 22 -5.50 -3.40 11.49
C LEU A 22 -4.98 -4.42 10.46
N GLU A 23 -5.88 -4.87 9.59
CA GLU A 23 -5.60 -5.81 8.53
C GLU A 23 -5.24 -5.07 7.23
N PRO A 24 -4.15 -5.45 6.54
CA PRO A 24 -3.79 -4.88 5.24
C PRO A 24 -4.75 -5.37 4.15
N ILE A 25 -5.25 -4.43 3.34
CA ILE A 25 -6.19 -4.72 2.24
C ILE A 25 -5.49 -4.74 0.88
N ASN A 26 -4.32 -4.11 0.77
CA ASN A 26 -3.54 -4.07 -0.46
C ASN A 26 -3.31 -5.47 -1.04
N THR A 27 -3.38 -5.58 -2.37
CA THR A 27 -2.79 -6.73 -3.05
C THR A 27 -1.26 -6.62 -2.99
N PRO A 28 -0.53 -7.64 -2.51
CA PRO A 28 0.93 -7.61 -2.42
C PRO A 28 1.60 -7.27 -3.76
N GLU A 29 2.70 -6.52 -3.70
CA GLU A 29 3.55 -6.13 -4.83
C GLU A 29 2.89 -5.21 -5.88
N VAL A 30 1.62 -4.83 -5.73
CA VAL A 30 0.96 -3.90 -6.65
C VAL A 30 1.40 -2.46 -6.37
N GLY A 31 2.24 -1.93 -7.27
CA GLY A 31 2.83 -0.61 -7.14
C GLY A 31 1.84 0.55 -7.26
N THR A 32 1.86 1.44 -6.28
CA THR A 32 0.99 2.62 -6.15
C THR A 32 1.70 3.92 -6.51
N PHE A 33 3.03 3.92 -6.58
CA PHE A 33 3.84 5.08 -6.93
C PHE A 33 4.83 4.77 -8.05
N PHE A 34 4.96 5.68 -9.02
CA PHE A 34 5.95 5.57 -10.10
C PHE A 34 6.36 6.93 -10.68
N ARG A 35 7.66 7.12 -10.87
CA ARG A 35 8.24 8.20 -11.67
C ARG A 35 9.09 7.63 -12.82
N PRO A 36 9.22 8.33 -13.95
CA PRO A 36 9.93 7.82 -15.14
C PRO A 36 11.39 7.38 -14.91
N ASP A 37 12.05 7.94 -13.91
CA ASP A 37 13.44 7.65 -13.53
C ASP A 37 13.60 6.46 -12.58
N MET A 38 12.49 5.85 -12.16
CA MET A 38 12.49 4.69 -11.28
C MET A 38 12.55 3.38 -12.08
N SER A 39 13.41 2.45 -11.64
CA SER A 39 13.54 1.12 -12.25
C SER A 39 12.37 0.18 -11.97
N ARG A 40 11.58 0.47 -10.93
CA ARG A 40 10.39 -0.29 -10.54
C ARG A 40 9.38 0.63 -9.86
N LYS A 41 8.10 0.25 -9.91
CA LYS A 41 7.06 0.90 -9.10
C LYS A 41 7.29 0.60 -7.61
N SER A 42 6.91 1.55 -6.75
CA SER A 42 6.93 1.37 -5.30
C SER A 42 5.52 1.16 -4.75
N VAL A 43 5.41 0.41 -3.66
CA VAL A 43 4.17 0.23 -2.90
C VAL A 43 4.26 1.16 -1.69
N LEU A 44 3.69 2.36 -1.78
CA LEU A 44 3.79 3.40 -0.74
C LEU A 44 2.42 3.74 -0.15
N ASP A 45 1.39 3.78 -0.99
CA ASP A 45 0.01 3.98 -0.56
C ASP A 45 -0.61 2.67 -0.05
N LEU A 46 -1.00 2.65 1.22
CA LEU A 46 -1.49 1.47 1.94
C LEU A 46 -2.92 1.69 2.41
N THR A 47 -3.74 0.63 2.36
CA THR A 47 -5.12 0.57 2.84
C THR A 47 -5.20 -0.48 3.93
N PHE A 48 -5.74 -0.09 5.08
CA PHE A 48 -5.96 -0.99 6.21
C PHE A 48 -7.39 -0.85 6.70
N ALA A 49 -7.91 -1.90 7.32
CA ALA A 49 -9.21 -1.87 7.98
C ALA A 49 -9.19 -2.68 9.27
N THR A 50 -10.14 -2.40 10.16
CA THR A 50 -10.41 -3.30 11.29
C THR A 50 -10.91 -4.64 10.78
N GLN A 51 -10.69 -5.71 11.53
CA GLN A 51 -10.98 -7.08 11.11
C GLN A 51 -12.45 -7.30 10.66
N ASP A 52 -13.40 -6.63 11.32
CA ASP A 52 -14.84 -6.71 11.03
C ASP A 52 -15.26 -6.00 9.72
N LEU A 53 -14.41 -5.07 9.25
CA LEU A 53 -14.59 -4.34 7.99
C LEU A 53 -13.74 -4.96 6.87
N ALA A 54 -12.55 -5.47 7.18
CA ALA A 54 -11.63 -6.05 6.20
C ALA A 54 -12.29 -7.14 5.35
N GLY A 55 -13.08 -8.03 5.98
CA GLY A 55 -13.82 -9.08 5.28
C GLY A 55 -15.00 -8.61 4.42
N LYS A 56 -15.31 -7.31 4.41
CA LYS A 56 -16.36 -6.68 3.58
C LYS A 56 -15.79 -5.84 2.45
N ILE A 57 -14.49 -5.55 2.49
CA ILE A 57 -13.86 -4.76 1.43
C ILE A 57 -13.63 -5.67 0.22
N GLU A 58 -14.19 -5.26 -0.91
CA GLU A 58 -14.11 -6.00 -2.17
C GLU A 58 -13.46 -5.15 -3.28
N ASP A 59 -13.00 -5.83 -4.34
CA ASP A 59 -12.51 -5.20 -5.58
C ASP A 59 -11.40 -4.16 -5.40
N TRP A 60 -10.52 -4.33 -4.40
CA TRP A 60 -9.38 -3.44 -4.21
C TRP A 60 -8.47 -3.45 -5.44
N LYS A 61 -8.20 -2.27 -6.00
CA LYS A 61 -7.36 -2.10 -7.19
C LYS A 61 -6.70 -0.73 -7.27
N VAL A 62 -5.65 -0.69 -8.07
CA VAL A 62 -4.94 0.52 -8.45
C VAL A 62 -5.49 1.03 -9.78
N LEU A 63 -5.78 2.33 -9.85
CA LEU A 63 -6.25 3.02 -11.05
C LEU A 63 -5.07 3.58 -11.86
N PRO A 64 -5.18 3.66 -13.20
CA PRO A 64 -4.17 4.34 -14.00
C PRO A 64 -4.05 5.82 -13.62
N SER A 65 -2.82 6.36 -13.69
CA SER A 65 -2.54 7.76 -13.35
C SER A 65 -3.22 8.73 -14.33
N LEU A 66 -3.73 9.84 -13.81
CA LEU A 66 -4.24 10.99 -14.56
C LEU A 66 -3.43 12.26 -14.25
N ALA A 67 -2.09 12.15 -14.34
CA ALA A 67 -1.11 13.21 -14.11
C ALA A 67 -0.55 13.37 -12.67
N SER A 68 -0.53 12.28 -11.91
CA SER A 68 0.21 12.17 -10.63
C SER A 68 1.23 11.02 -10.69
N ASP A 69 2.31 11.10 -9.93
CA ASP A 69 3.21 9.96 -9.71
C ASP A 69 2.63 8.94 -8.72
N HIS A 70 1.61 9.32 -7.96
CA HIS A 70 0.74 8.41 -7.21
C HIS A 70 -0.47 7.96 -8.05
N HIS A 71 -0.76 6.67 -8.00
CA HIS A 71 -1.98 6.09 -8.54
C HIS A 71 -3.13 6.16 -7.53
N GLY A 72 -4.34 6.38 -8.04
CA GLY A 72 -5.55 6.28 -7.22
C GLY A 72 -5.83 4.84 -6.80
N LEU A 73 -6.44 4.67 -5.63
CA LEU A 73 -6.93 3.38 -5.13
C LEU A 73 -8.45 3.35 -5.19
N LEU A 74 -9.02 2.21 -5.58
CA LEU A 74 -10.48 1.98 -5.58
C LEU A 74 -10.78 0.66 -4.89
N PHE A 75 -11.85 0.64 -4.10
CA PHE A 75 -12.43 -0.55 -3.47
C PHE A 75 -13.91 -0.28 -3.15
N THR A 76 -14.66 -1.33 -2.83
CA THR A 76 -16.07 -1.26 -2.40
C THR A 76 -16.19 -1.75 -0.96
N ILE A 77 -17.21 -1.28 -0.23
CA ILE A 77 -17.59 -1.72 1.14
C ILE A 77 -19.06 -2.10 1.14
#